data_AF-A0A965GCR5-F1
#
_entry.id   AF-A0A965GCR5-F1
#
_cell.length_a   1.000
_cell.length_b   1.000
_cell.length_c   1.000
_cell.angle_alpha   90.00
_cell.angle_beta   90.00
_cell.angle_gamma   90.00
#
_symmetry.space_group_name_H-M   'P 1'
#
loop_
_entity.id
_entity.type
_entity.pdbx_description
1 polymer ?
#
loop_
_entity_poly.entity_id
_entity_poly.type
_entity_poly.pdbx_seq_one_letter_code
_entity_poly.pdbx_strand_id
1 'polypeptide(L)'
;MSANSHHQLPCTEFLQAIVLYIDQEIEDSASVEALELHFQQCPPCAEQTALEAQLNQQLKALLNRTCREVASEQLRRNVQEMFSQPQFEWHQSITYTEITTDSFIQTRVEIHERYESDEER
;
A
#
# COMPACT_ATOMS: atom_id res chain seq x y z
N MET A 1 -20.04 -22.87 22.62
CA MET A 1 -20.65 -21.96 23.62
C MET A 1 -19.59 -20.94 23.98
N SER A 2 -19.91 -19.65 23.82
CA SER A 2 -18.98 -18.53 23.65
C SER A 2 -18.00 -18.35 24.80
N ALA A 3 -16.71 -18.26 24.48
CA ALA A 3 -15.74 -17.60 25.33
C ALA A 3 -16.09 -16.11 25.33
N ASN A 4 -16.54 -15.61 26.47
CA ASN A 4 -16.71 -14.19 26.73
C ASN A 4 -15.32 -13.58 26.96
N SER A 5 -14.54 -13.44 25.89
CA SER A 5 -13.32 -12.66 25.90
C SER A 5 -13.73 -11.19 25.85
N HIS A 6 -13.56 -10.49 26.96
CA HIS A 6 -13.78 -9.04 27.09
C HIS A 6 -12.73 -8.29 26.26
N HIS A 7 -12.89 -8.31 24.95
CA HIS A 7 -12.18 -7.43 24.05
C HIS A 7 -12.74 -6.02 24.20
N GLN A 8 -11.89 -4.99 24.01
CA GLN A 8 -12.31 -3.60 24.05
C GLN A 8 -13.45 -3.31 23.05
N LEU A 9 -13.44 -4.02 21.91
CA LEU A 9 -14.54 -4.12 20.97
C LEU A 9 -15.16 -5.52 21.07
N PRO A 10 -16.45 -5.66 21.41
CA PRO A 10 -17.10 -6.98 21.50
C PRO A 10 -17.20 -7.63 20.12
N CYS A 11 -17.06 -8.96 20.07
CA CYS A 11 -17.10 -9.71 18.81
C CYS A 11 -18.39 -9.48 18.00
N THR A 12 -19.51 -9.21 18.67
CA THR A 12 -20.78 -8.90 18.01
C THR A 12 -20.72 -7.60 17.20
N GLU A 13 -20.07 -6.56 17.73
CA GLU A 13 -19.91 -5.28 17.02
C GLU A 13 -18.89 -5.43 15.88
N PHE A 14 -17.80 -6.18 16.12
CA PHE A 14 -16.84 -6.53 15.06
C PHE A 14 -17.53 -7.22 13.87
N LEU A 15 -18.33 -8.26 14.15
CA LEU A 15 -19.02 -9.02 13.12
C LEU A 15 -20.09 -8.20 12.38
N GLN A 16 -20.66 -7.17 13.00
CA GLN A 16 -21.57 -6.24 12.32
C GLN A 16 -20.83 -5.31 11.36
N ALA A 17 -19.61 -4.90 11.71
CA ALA A 17 -18.78 -4.02 10.90
C ALA A 17 -17.95 -4.75 9.83
N ILE A 18 -17.93 -6.09 9.83
CA ILE A 18 -17.02 -6.90 9.02
C ILE A 18 -17.13 -6.64 7.51
N VAL A 19 -18.34 -6.44 7.00
CA VAL A 19 -18.59 -6.19 5.57
C VAL A 19 -18.10 -4.80 5.19
N LEU A 20 -18.39 -3.79 6.02
CA LEU A 20 -17.92 -2.41 5.83
C LEU A 20 -16.39 -2.35 5.84
N TYR A 21 -15.75 -3.13 6.72
CA TYR A 21 -14.30 -3.27 6.76
C TYR A 21 -13.76 -3.90 5.47
N ILE A 22 -14.37 -5.00 4.99
CA ILE A 22 -13.98 -5.68 3.73
C ILE A 22 -14.10 -4.76 2.52
N ASP A 23 -15.17 -3.96 2.46
CA ASP A 23 -15.42 -3.02 1.36
C ASP A 23 -14.67 -1.67 1.53
N GLN A 24 -13.91 -1.52 2.62
CA GLN A 24 -13.15 -0.30 2.97
C GLN A 24 -14.03 0.95 3.10
N GLU A 25 -15.25 0.79 3.59
CA GLU A 25 -16.25 1.86 3.73
C GLU A 25 -16.25 2.52 5.12
N ILE A 26 -15.21 2.28 5.92
CA ILE A 26 -15.06 2.87 7.25
C ILE A 26 -14.20 4.13 7.14
N GLU A 27 -14.82 5.31 7.26
CA GLU A 27 -14.13 6.60 7.16
C GLU A 27 -13.31 6.94 8.41
N ASP A 28 -13.77 6.49 9.58
CA ASP A 28 -13.12 6.78 10.85
C ASP A 28 -11.90 5.87 11.09
N SER A 29 -10.71 6.45 11.05
CA SER A 29 -9.45 5.73 11.21
C SER A 29 -9.31 5.07 12.59
N ALA A 30 -9.86 5.68 13.64
CA ALA A 30 -9.85 5.09 14.98
C ALA A 30 -10.69 3.80 15.05
N SER A 31 -11.82 3.76 14.35
CA SER A 31 -12.66 2.57 14.22
C SER A 31 -11.95 1.46 13.44
N VAL A 32 -11.21 1.79 12.37
CA VAL A 32 -10.39 0.82 11.63
C VAL A 32 -9.30 0.22 12.52
N GLU A 33 -8.57 1.05 13.27
CA GLU A 33 -7.52 0.59 14.18
C GLU A 33 -8.08 -0.32 15.29
N ALA A 34 -9.26 -0.02 15.83
CA ALA A 34 -9.92 -0.87 16.83
C ALA A 34 -10.32 -2.24 16.25
N LEU A 35 -10.79 -2.29 15.00
CA LEU A 35 -11.10 -3.54 14.30
C LEU A 35 -9.84 -4.35 14.03
N GLU A 36 -8.75 -3.71 13.57
CA GLU A 36 -7.47 -4.37 13.31
C GLU A 36 -6.88 -4.97 14.60
N LEU A 37 -6.96 -4.24 15.71
CA LEU A 37 -6.53 -4.75 17.01
C LEU A 37 -7.36 -5.97 17.42
N HIS A 38 -8.68 -5.93 17.26
CA HIS A 38 -9.55 -7.07 17.54
C HIS A 38 -9.20 -8.27 16.66
N PHE A 39 -8.96 -8.04 15.36
CA PHE A 39 -8.58 -9.06 14.38
C PHE A 39 -7.30 -9.79 14.79
N GLN A 40 -6.31 -9.07 15.33
CA GLN A 40 -5.07 -9.67 15.82
C GLN A 40 -5.25 -10.47 17.13
N GLN A 41 -6.19 -10.06 17.98
CA GLN A 41 -6.43 -10.67 19.30
C GLN A 41 -7.41 -11.84 19.27
N CYS A 42 -8.27 -11.93 18.25
CA CYS A 42 -9.38 -12.87 18.18
C CYS A 42 -9.31 -13.74 16.90
N PRO A 43 -8.61 -14.89 16.95
CA PRO A 43 -8.55 -15.84 15.84
C PRO A 43 -9.91 -16.27 15.25
N PRO A 44 -10.98 -16.53 16.05
CA PRO A 44 -12.25 -16.94 15.44
C PRO A 44 -12.89 -15.82 14.62
N CYS A 45 -12.76 -14.56 15.03
CA CYS A 45 -13.23 -13.43 14.24
C CYS A 45 -12.41 -13.27 12.95
N ALA A 46 -11.09 -13.51 13.00
CA ALA A 46 -10.24 -13.49 11.82
C ALA A 46 -10.63 -14.56 10.78
N GLU A 47 -10.95 -15.78 11.22
CA GLU A 47 -11.46 -16.84 10.34
C GLU A 47 -12.80 -16.46 9.70
N GLN A 48 -13.71 -15.83 10.45
CA GLN A 48 -14.97 -15.34 9.90
C GLN A 48 -14.74 -14.24 8.86
N THR A 49 -13.85 -13.28 9.10
CA THR A 49 -13.52 -12.23 8.12
C THR A 49 -12.95 -12.83 6.84
N ALA A 50 -12.08 -13.83 6.94
CA ALA A 50 -11.51 -14.50 5.76
C ALA A 50 -12.61 -15.21 4.95
N LEU A 51 -13.56 -15.87 5.61
CA LEU A 51 -14.72 -16.48 4.98
C LEU A 51 -15.59 -15.44 4.26
N GLU A 52 -15.96 -14.37 4.96
CA GLU A 52 -16.79 -13.29 4.40
C GLU A 52 -16.10 -12.60 3.21
N ALA A 53 -14.79 -12.35 3.28
CA ALA A 53 -14.01 -11.79 2.18
C ALA A 53 -14.03 -12.71 0.94
N GLN A 54 -13.93 -14.03 1.15
CA GLN A 54 -14.02 -15.00 0.07
C GLN A 54 -15.42 -14.99 -0.57
N LEU A 55 -16.48 -14.95 0.23
CA LEU A 55 -17.87 -14.89 -0.25
C LEU A 55 -18.13 -13.58 -1.03
N ASN A 56 -17.68 -12.44 -0.50
CA ASN A 56 -17.77 -11.15 -1.16
C ASN A 56 -17.05 -11.15 -2.53
N GLN A 57 -15.85 -11.72 -2.61
CA GLN A 57 -15.12 -11.86 -3.87
C GLN A 57 -15.87 -12.74 -4.88
N GLN A 58 -16.45 -13.86 -4.44
CA GLN A 58 -17.25 -14.73 -5.31
C GLN A 58 -18.50 -14.01 -5.83
N LEU A 59 -19.19 -13.25 -4.97
CA LEU A 59 -20.34 -12.44 -5.36
C LEU A 59 -19.94 -11.38 -6.40
N LYS A 60 -18.87 -10.61 -6.14
CA LYS A 60 -18.33 -9.62 -7.08
C LYS A 60 -17.96 -10.25 -8.42
N ALA A 61 -17.34 -11.43 -8.42
CA ALA A 61 -17.01 -12.15 -9.64
C ALA A 61 -18.24 -12.59 -10.44
N LEU A 62 -19.31 -13.03 -9.77
CA LEU A 62 -20.58 -13.34 -10.43
C LEU A 62 -21.23 -12.10 -11.03
N LEU A 63 -21.30 -11.01 -10.27
CA LEU A 63 -21.88 -9.74 -10.72
C LEU A 63 -21.11 -9.14 -11.89
N ASN A 64 -19.77 -9.16 -11.87
CA ASN A 64 -18.95 -8.66 -12.97
C ASN A 64 -19.13 -9.46 -14.27
N ARG A 65 -19.54 -10.74 -14.18
CA ARG A 65 -19.84 -11.55 -15.38
C ARG A 65 -21.16 -11.13 -16.01
N THR A 66 -22.15 -10.75 -15.20
CA THR A 66 -23.50 -10.36 -15.66
C THR A 66 -23.58 -8.88 -16.04
N CYS A 67 -22.91 -8.01 -15.28
CA CYS A 67 -22.90 -6.57 -15.46
C CYS A 67 -21.61 -6.16 -16.18
N ARG A 68 -21.59 -6.32 -17.50
CA ARG A 68 -20.46 -5.91 -18.35
C ARG A 68 -20.63 -4.48 -18.83
N GLU A 69 -20.46 -3.53 -17.91
CA GLU A 69 -20.32 -2.13 -18.31
C GLU A 69 -18.94 -1.91 -18.95
N VAL A 70 -18.91 -1.09 -20.01
CA VAL A 70 -17.67 -0.74 -20.69
C VAL A 70 -17.27 0.65 -20.22
N ALA A 71 -16.05 0.75 -19.66
CA ALA A 71 -15.47 2.04 -19.30
C ALA A 71 -15.46 2.99 -20.50
N SER A 72 -15.82 4.26 -20.25
CA SER A 72 -15.85 5.29 -21.29
C SER A 72 -14.47 5.45 -21.96
N GLU A 73 -14.45 5.84 -23.24
CA GLU A 73 -13.20 6.03 -23.99
C GLU A 73 -12.29 7.07 -23.32
N GLN A 74 -12.88 8.12 -22.74
CA GLN A 74 -12.14 9.14 -22.01
C GLN A 74 -11.42 8.56 -20.79
N LEU A 75 -12.11 7.76 -19.97
CA LEU A 75 -11.48 7.14 -18.80
C LEU A 75 -10.35 6.20 -19.21
N ARG A 76 -10.56 5.40 -20.27
CA ARG A 76 -9.52 4.50 -20.79
C ARG A 76 -8.28 5.27 -21.23
N ARG A 77 -8.44 6.37 -21.97
CA ARG A 77 -7.32 7.23 -22.38
C ARG A 77 -6.59 7.85 -21.19
N ASN A 78 -7.32 8.44 -20.24
CA ASN A 78 -6.70 9.07 -19.07
C ASN A 78 -5.88 8.07 -18.25
N VAL A 79 -6.40 6.85 -18.06
CA VAL A 79 -5.69 5.78 -17.34
C VAL A 79 -4.45 5.33 -18.11
N GLN A 80 -4.55 5.18 -19.44
CA GLN A 80 -3.39 4.86 -20.28
C GLN A 80 -2.29 5.93 -20.20
N GLU A 81 -2.68 7.21 -20.24
CA GLU A 81 -1.74 8.33 -20.09
C GLU A 81 -1.04 8.29 -18.73
N MET A 82 -1.78 8.05 -17.64
CA MET A 82 -1.21 7.93 -16.29
C MET A 82 -0.14 6.83 -16.19
N PHE A 83 -0.38 5.66 -16.81
CA PHE A 83 0.61 4.58 -16.82
C PHE A 83 1.78 4.82 -17.79
N SER A 84 1.57 5.63 -18.83
CA SER A 84 2.62 5.94 -19.82
C SER A 84 3.61 7.01 -19.35
N GLN A 85 3.28 7.75 -18.29
CA GLN A 85 4.21 8.74 -17.74
C GLN A 85 5.38 8.03 -17.06
N PRO A 86 6.64 8.34 -17.44
CA PRO A 86 7.80 7.85 -16.72
C PRO A 86 7.78 8.47 -15.31
N GLN A 87 7.38 7.67 -14.35
CA GLN A 87 7.26 8.00 -12.92
C GLN A 87 8.61 8.25 -12.23
N PHE A 88 9.74 8.16 -12.95
CA PHE A 88 11.07 8.28 -12.36
C PHE A 88 12.08 8.80 -13.39
N GLU A 89 12.67 9.97 -13.11
CA GLU A 89 13.88 10.46 -13.77
C GLU A 89 15.07 9.93 -12.96
N TRP A 90 15.79 8.95 -13.51
CA TRP A 90 17.02 8.46 -12.87
C TRP A 90 18.12 9.49 -13.07
N HIS A 91 18.34 10.38 -12.09
CA HIS A 91 19.62 11.07 -12.01
C HIS A 91 20.62 10.13 -11.34
N GLN A 92 21.50 9.50 -12.13
CA GLN A 92 22.67 8.83 -11.57
C GLN A 92 23.67 9.91 -11.16
N SER A 93 23.68 10.28 -9.88
CA SER A 93 24.77 11.05 -9.30
C SER A 93 25.86 10.08 -8.84
N ILE A 94 27.08 10.26 -9.36
CA ILE A 94 28.25 9.56 -8.84
C ILE A 94 28.87 10.48 -7.79
N THR A 95 28.86 10.03 -6.53
CA THR A 95 29.59 10.68 -5.44
C THR A 95 30.95 10.00 -5.30
N TYR A 96 32.04 10.77 -5.40
CA TYR A 96 33.38 10.25 -5.15
C TYR A 96 34.12 11.10 -4.10
N THR A 97 35.00 10.45 -3.35
CA THR A 97 35.82 11.09 -2.32
C THR A 97 37.25 11.19 -2.83
N GLU A 98 37.78 12.41 -2.92
CA GLU A 98 39.18 12.66 -3.25
C GLU A 98 39.97 12.95 -1.97
N ILE A 99 41.05 12.18 -1.76
CA ILE A 99 41.93 12.30 -0.60
C ILE A 99 43.30 12.75 -1.09
N THR A 100 43.66 14.00 -0.81
CA THR A 100 44.93 14.59 -1.22
C THR A 100 45.83 14.78 -0.01
N THR A 101 47.09 14.37 -0.12
CA THR A 101 48.08 14.46 0.96
C THR A 101 49.22 15.38 0.52
N ASP A 102 49.16 16.65 0.90
CA ASP A 102 50.12 17.67 0.44
C ASP A 102 51.40 17.75 1.30
N SER A 103 51.45 17.09 2.47
CA SER A 103 52.68 16.82 3.23
C SER A 103 52.39 15.86 4.40
N PHE A 104 53.44 15.36 5.07
CA PHE A 104 53.39 14.29 6.09
C PHE A 104 52.45 14.54 7.30
N ILE A 105 51.88 15.74 7.46
CA ILE A 105 51.10 16.13 8.64
C ILE A 105 49.67 16.58 8.28
N GLN A 106 49.30 16.66 6.99
CA GLN A 106 47.98 17.15 6.59
C GLN A 106 47.36 16.31 5.47
N THR A 107 46.23 15.68 5.77
CA THR A 107 45.35 15.01 4.81
C THR A 107 44.11 15.87 4.62
N ARG A 108 43.77 16.20 3.37
CA ARG A 108 42.52 16.86 3.01
C ARG A 108 41.60 15.87 2.32
N VAL A 109 40.35 15.82 2.76
CA VAL A 109 39.32 14.95 2.19
C VAL A 109 38.22 15.85 1.63
N GLU A 110 37.95 15.75 0.34
CA GLU A 110 36.88 16.49 -0.34
C GLU A 110 35.89 15.51 -0.97
N ILE A 111 34.59 15.80 -0.81
CA ILE A 111 33.50 15.00 -1.37
C ILE A 111 32.95 15.76 -2.58
N HIS A 112 32.94 15.11 -3.74
CA HIS A 112 32.47 15.68 -5.00
C HIS A 112 31.28 14.88 -5.53
N GLU A 113 30.28 15.57 -6.06
CA GLU A 113 29.15 14.98 -6.78
C GLU A 113 29.21 15.37 -8.25
N ARG A 114 29.13 14.38 -9.15
CA ARG A 114 28.96 14.61 -10.59
C ARG A 114 27.66 13.98 -11.06
N TYR A 115 26.93 14.71 -11.89
CA TYR A 115 25.79 14.20 -12.64
C TYR A 115 26.30 13.72 -13.99
N GLU A 116 26.13 12.44 -14.31
CA GLU A 116 26.26 11.97 -15.69
C GLU A 116 24.98 12.38 -16.42
N SER A 117 25.03 13.43 -17.23
CA SER A 117 24.04 13.58 -18.30
C SER A 117 24.37 12.53 -19.36
N ASP A 118 23.40 11.70 -19.73
CA ASP A 118 23.46 10.81 -20.90
C ASP A 118 23.56 11.67 -22.17
N GLU A 119 24.72 12.26 -22.40
CA GLU A 119 25.00 13.13 -23.54
C GLU A 119 26.02 12.44 -24.45
N GLU A 120 25.69 11.21 -24.86
CA GLU A 120 26.33 10.53 -25.98
C GLU A 120 25.51 9.29 -26.41
N ARG A 121 24.47 9.50 -27.24
CA ARG A 121 23.94 8.49 -28.16
C ARG A 121 23.44 9.09 -29.46
#